data_AF-A0A6P5FGN2-F1
#
_entry.id   AF-A0A6P5FGN2-F1
#
_cell.length_a   1.000
_cell.length_b   1.000
_cell.length_c   1.000
_cell.angle_alpha   90.00
_cell.angle_beta   90.00
_cell.angle_gamma   90.00
#
_symmetry.space_group_name_H-M   'P 1'
#
loop_
_entity.id
_entity.type
_entity.pdbx_description
1 polymer ?
#
loop_
_entity_poly.entity_id
_entity_poly.type
_entity_poly.pdbx_seq_one_letter_code
_entity_poly.pdbx_strand_id
1 'polypeptide(L)'
;MEKKVLAVSGIVGFLGLLSAILGFIANTKRIKASQVQLTTSGDCIYPESSAAALAVVAAVTLLFAQLIASAATGCGCCCCCKGSTRQWKWNCRRVSGLIAAIVSWFTFILAFSIFISAAVWNSRHRQSGQKSCYVLRSRDLPEAAILSLITAILGVSSYVSLRD
;
A
#
# COMPACT_ATOMS: atom_id res chain seq x y z
N MET A 1 -10.62 6.31 26.30
CA MET A 1 -10.68 6.49 24.83
C MET A 1 -9.28 6.60 24.23
N GLU A 2 -8.38 7.37 24.86
CA GLU A 2 -7.01 7.63 24.38
C GLU A 2 -6.14 6.37 24.20
N LYS A 3 -6.16 5.42 25.15
CA LYS A 3 -5.38 4.17 25.03
C LYS A 3 -5.70 3.39 23.75
N LYS A 4 -6.98 3.35 23.35
CA LYS A 4 -7.43 2.69 22.12
C LYS A 4 -7.05 3.50 20.87
N VAL A 5 -7.00 4.83 20.97
CA VAL A 5 -6.55 5.69 19.88
C VAL A 5 -5.05 5.46 19.64
N LEU A 6 -4.25 5.54 20.69
CA LEU A 6 -2.80 5.28 20.64
C LEU A 6 -2.47 3.89 20.12
N ALA A 7 -3.16 2.85 20.61
CA ALA A 7 -2.92 1.47 20.17
C ALA A 7 -3.18 1.29 18.67
N VAL A 8 -4.34 1.74 18.17
CA VAL A 8 -4.69 1.60 16.75
C VAL A 8 -3.77 2.45 15.87
N SER A 9 -3.50 3.69 16.24
CA SER A 9 -2.58 4.55 15.49
C SER A 9 -1.17 3.99 15.44
N GLY A 10 -0.69 3.41 16.55
CA GLY A 10 0.61 2.72 16.60
C GLY A 10 0.66 1.50 15.69
N ILE A 11 -0.37 0.65 15.69
CA ILE A 11 -0.44 -0.54 14.82
C ILE A 11 -0.48 -0.12 13.34
N VAL A 12 -1.36 0.81 12.96
CA VAL A 12 -1.51 1.28 11.57
C VAL A 12 -0.23 1.96 11.10
N GLY A 13 0.37 2.82 11.93
CA GLY A 13 1.63 3.49 11.63
C GLY A 13 2.79 2.52 11.44
N PHE A 14 2.91 1.51 12.31
CA PHE A 14 3.94 0.47 12.21
C PHE A 14 3.78 -0.36 10.93
N LEU A 15 2.56 -0.80 10.61
CA LEU A 15 2.28 -1.56 9.38
C LEU A 15 2.55 -0.72 8.13
N GLY A 16 2.15 0.55 8.12
CA GLY A 16 2.44 1.48 7.03
C GLY A 16 3.94 1.68 6.82
N LEU A 17 4.70 1.86 7.90
CA LEU A 17 6.16 1.99 7.85
C LEU A 17 6.82 0.71 7.35
N LEU A 18 6.41 -0.46 7.85
CA LEU A 18 6.88 -1.75 7.37
C LEU A 18 6.63 -1.94 5.87
N SER A 19 5.42 -1.63 5.40
CA SER A 19 5.09 -1.67 3.98
C SER A 19 6.05 -0.81 3.14
N ALA A 20 6.32 0.41 3.58
CA ALA A 20 7.22 1.32 2.89
C ALA A 20 8.66 0.78 2.84
N ILE A 21 9.18 0.30 3.97
CA ILE A 21 10.51 -0.31 4.06
C ILE A 21 10.61 -1.51 3.10
N LEU A 22 9.62 -2.41 3.14
CA LEU A 22 9.57 -3.57 2.25
C LEU A 22 9.52 -3.15 0.77
N GLY A 23 8.77 -2.10 0.43
CA GLY A 23 8.74 -1.53 -0.92
C GLY A 23 10.10 -0.98 -1.39
N PHE A 24 10.83 -0.28 -0.52
CA PHE A 24 12.18 0.17 -0.83
C PHE A 24 13.18 -0.99 -0.96
N ILE A 25 13.09 -1.99 -0.08
CA ILE A 25 13.95 -3.19 -0.17
C ILE A 25 13.65 -3.93 -1.47
N ALA A 26 12.38 -4.11 -1.83
CA ALA A 26 11.98 -4.70 -3.11
C ALA A 26 12.56 -3.93 -4.30
N ASN A 27 12.60 -2.59 -4.23
CA ASN A 27 13.21 -1.76 -5.28
C ASN A 27 14.72 -1.98 -5.41
N THR A 28 15.44 -2.23 -4.32
CA THR A 28 16.88 -2.55 -4.37
C THR A 28 17.14 -3.96 -4.90
N LYS A 29 16.22 -4.89 -4.66
CA LYS A 29 16.32 -6.30 -5.06
C LYS A 29 15.79 -6.59 -6.46
N ARG A 30 15.13 -5.63 -7.12
CA ARG A 30 14.57 -5.82 -8.47
C ARG A 30 15.65 -6.09 -9.50
N ILE A 31 15.29 -6.84 -10.53
CA ILE A 31 16.18 -7.13 -11.65
C ILE A 31 16.36 -5.87 -12.49
N LYS A 32 17.61 -5.47 -12.71
CA LYS A 32 17.98 -4.34 -13.57
C LYS A 32 18.22 -4.81 -15.00
N ALA A 33 18.05 -3.92 -15.97
CA ALA A 33 18.25 -4.24 -17.39
C ALA A 33 19.68 -4.71 -17.68
N SER A 34 20.66 -4.16 -16.96
CA SER A 34 22.06 -4.56 -17.06
C SER A 34 22.37 -5.96 -16.54
N GLN A 35 21.43 -6.61 -15.84
CA GLN A 35 21.61 -7.96 -15.30
C GLN A 35 20.93 -9.03 -16.16
N VAL A 36 20.18 -8.63 -17.19
CA VAL A 36 19.54 -9.56 -18.13
C VAL A 36 20.57 -9.95 -19.19
N GLN A 37 20.83 -11.25 -19.31
CA GLN A 37 21.72 -11.76 -20.36
C GLN A 37 20.89 -12.24 -21.55
N LEU A 38 21.27 -11.81 -22.75
CA LEU A 38 20.76 -12.37 -23.99
C LEU A 38 21.60 -13.56 -24.40
N THR A 39 20.95 -14.69 -24.64
CA THR A 39 21.58 -15.84 -25.27
C THR A 39 21.73 -15.61 -26.77
N THR A 40 22.67 -16.32 -27.40
CA THR A 40 22.88 -16.32 -28.85
C THR A 40 21.63 -16.74 -29.65
N SER A 41 20.71 -17.46 -28.99
CA SER A 41 19.42 -17.94 -29.54
C SER A 41 18.28 -16.92 -29.41
N GLY A 42 18.51 -15.78 -28.75
CA GLY A 42 17.50 -14.73 -28.53
C GLY A 42 16.65 -14.93 -27.28
N ASP A 43 16.92 -15.92 -26.43
CA ASP A 43 16.26 -16.09 -25.13
C ASP A 43 16.91 -15.21 -24.05
N CYS A 44 16.08 -14.67 -23.15
CA CYS A 44 16.51 -13.83 -22.03
C CYS A 44 16.71 -14.67 -20.76
N ILE A 45 17.88 -14.60 -20.13
CA ILE A 45 18.17 -15.23 -18.83
C ILE A 45 18.04 -14.17 -17.72
N TYR A 46 17.17 -14.45 -16.76
CA TYR A 46 16.93 -13.59 -15.59
C TYR A 46 17.59 -14.19 -14.34
N PRO A 47 18.31 -13.38 -13.53
CA PRO A 47 18.84 -13.83 -12.25
C PRO A 47 17.72 -14.00 -11.21
N GLU A 48 17.93 -14.86 -10.21
CA GLU A 48 16.97 -14.98 -9.11
C GLU A 48 16.82 -13.65 -8.35
N SER A 49 15.57 -13.25 -8.10
CA SER A 49 15.24 -12.04 -7.34
C SER A 49 14.04 -12.25 -6.43
N SER A 50 14.18 -11.83 -5.17
CA SER A 50 13.11 -11.82 -4.17
C SER A 50 12.18 -10.59 -4.24
N ALA A 51 12.37 -9.71 -5.23
CA ALA A 51 11.61 -8.45 -5.33
C ALA A 51 10.09 -8.67 -5.45
N ALA A 52 9.65 -9.69 -6.20
CA ALA A 52 8.23 -10.03 -6.31
C ALA A 52 7.61 -10.36 -4.94
N ALA A 53 8.26 -11.25 -4.18
CA ALA A 53 7.78 -11.67 -2.88
C ALA A 53 7.72 -10.48 -1.91
N LEU A 54 8.76 -9.64 -1.88
CA LEU A 54 8.80 -8.45 -1.03
C LEU A 54 7.70 -7.44 -1.40
N ALA A 55 7.41 -7.24 -2.69
CA ALA A 55 6.32 -6.38 -3.13
C ALA A 55 4.94 -6.92 -2.73
N VAL A 56 4.73 -8.24 -2.79
CA VAL A 56 3.48 -8.87 -2.31
C VAL A 56 3.34 -8.69 -0.80
N VAL A 57 4.40 -8.95 -0.02
CA VAL A 57 4.35 -8.77 1.44
C VAL A 57 4.08 -7.29 1.80
N ALA A 58 4.69 -6.34 1.08
CA ALA A 58 4.39 -4.92 1.24
C ALA A 58 2.90 -4.61 0.98
N ALA A 59 2.34 -5.10 -0.13
CA ALA A 59 0.95 -4.91 -0.49
C ALA A 59 -0.02 -5.46 0.57
N VAL A 60 0.23 -6.67 1.06
CA VAL A 60 -0.57 -7.32 2.10
C VAL A 60 -0.47 -6.57 3.42
N THR A 61 0.72 -6.12 3.80
CA THR A 61 0.94 -5.33 5.02
C THR A 61 0.16 -4.02 4.97
N LEU A 62 0.20 -3.31 3.82
CA LEU A 62 -0.56 -2.08 3.61
C LEU A 62 -2.07 -2.32 3.64
N LEU A 63 -2.55 -3.43 3.06
CA LEU A 63 -3.96 -3.82 3.10
C LEU A 63 -4.43 -3.96 4.55
N PHE A 64 -3.67 -4.65 5.40
CA PHE A 64 -4.02 -4.75 6.82
C PHE A 64 -4.04 -3.39 7.51
N ALA A 65 -3.07 -2.51 7.23
CA ALA A 65 -3.07 -1.15 7.78
C ALA A 65 -4.36 -0.39 7.40
N GLN A 66 -4.77 -0.44 6.13
CA GLN A 66 -5.97 0.24 5.64
C GLN A 66 -7.26 -0.36 6.22
N LEU A 67 -7.34 -1.69 6.34
CA LEU A 67 -8.49 -2.38 6.91
C LEU A 67 -8.65 -2.05 8.40
N ILE A 68 -7.56 -2.06 9.17
CA ILE A 68 -7.58 -1.71 10.60
C ILE A 68 -8.01 -0.25 10.78
N ALA A 69 -7.45 0.68 10.00
CA ALA A 69 -7.84 2.09 10.05
C ALA A 69 -9.33 2.28 9.72
N SER A 70 -9.84 1.61 8.69
CA SER A 70 -11.25 1.69 8.25
C SER A 70 -12.22 1.04 9.23
N ALA A 71 -11.85 -0.09 9.84
CA ALA A 71 -12.66 -0.75 10.86
C ALA A 71 -12.73 0.09 12.14
N ALA A 72 -11.64 0.79 12.48
CA ALA A 72 -11.55 1.59 13.70
C ALA A 72 -12.30 2.94 13.61
N THR A 73 -12.38 3.55 12.43
CA THR A 73 -13.19 4.76 12.16
C THR A 73 -14.70 4.46 12.19
N GLY A 74 -15.09 3.20 11.92
CA GLY A 74 -16.49 2.80 11.78
C GLY A 74 -17.07 3.24 10.44
N CYS A 75 -18.23 2.69 10.06
CA CYS A 75 -18.88 3.08 8.81
C CYS A 75 -19.42 4.51 8.91
N GLY A 76 -18.62 5.50 8.53
CA GLY A 76 -19.01 6.91 8.46
C GLY A 76 -20.13 7.20 7.44
N CYS A 77 -20.52 6.20 6.65
CA CYS A 77 -21.58 6.28 5.63
C CYS A 77 -22.89 5.60 6.05
N CYS A 78 -22.90 4.79 7.13
CA CYS A 78 -24.12 4.08 7.54
C CYS A 78 -24.94 4.92 8.51
N CYS A 79 -25.88 5.69 7.96
CA CYS A 79 -27.01 6.27 8.68
C CYS A 79 -27.95 5.22 9.34
N CYS A 80 -27.68 3.91 9.23
CA CYS A 80 -28.70 2.89 9.52
C CYS A 80 -28.37 1.86 10.62
N CYS A 81 -27.22 1.90 11.31
CA CYS A 81 -26.91 0.83 12.26
C CYS A 81 -26.57 1.33 13.68
N LYS A 82 -27.56 1.16 14.57
CA LYS A 82 -27.53 1.19 16.05
C LYS A 82 -27.53 2.57 16.73
N GLY A 83 -28.74 3.11 16.90
CA GLY A 83 -29.38 3.08 18.21
C GLY A 83 -28.74 3.84 19.38
N SER A 84 -27.93 4.86 19.14
CA SER A 84 -27.60 5.84 20.18
C SER A 84 -27.62 7.22 19.55
N THR A 85 -28.40 8.10 20.16
CA THR A 85 -28.57 9.54 19.92
C THR A 85 -27.23 10.31 19.94
N ARG A 86 -26.36 10.08 18.96
CA ARG A 86 -25.25 10.97 18.65
C ARG A 86 -25.76 11.96 17.61
N GLN A 87 -26.18 13.14 18.07
CA GLN A 87 -26.44 14.28 17.21
C GLN A 87 -25.29 14.42 16.21
N TRP A 88 -25.60 14.30 14.92
CA TRP A 88 -24.69 14.59 13.82
C TRP A 88 -24.35 16.09 13.84
N LYS A 89 -23.38 16.48 14.67
CA LYS A 89 -22.79 17.82 14.65
C LYS A 89 -21.70 17.87 13.59
N TRP A 90 -21.98 18.59 12.51
CA TRP A 90 -21.04 18.91 11.44
C TRP A 90 -19.95 19.87 11.95
N ASN A 91 -18.91 19.31 12.58
CA ASN A 91 -17.73 20.07 12.98
C ASN A 91 -16.66 19.95 11.89
N CYS A 92 -15.88 21.01 11.63
CA CYS A 92 -14.80 21.02 10.64
C CYS A 92 -13.81 19.84 10.81
N ARG A 93 -13.53 19.43 12.05
CA ARG A 93 -12.68 18.26 12.36
C ARG A 93 -13.24 16.95 11.78
N ARG A 94 -14.57 16.77 11.86
CA ARG A 94 -15.25 15.57 11.35
C ARG A 94 -15.24 15.53 9.83
N VAL A 95 -15.45 16.68 9.18
CA VAL A 95 -15.35 16.83 7.72
C VAL A 95 -13.93 16.54 7.25
N SER A 96 -12.91 17.09 7.92
CA SER A 96 -11.50 16.80 7.64
C SER A 96 -11.18 15.32 7.77
N GLY A 97 -11.71 14.65 8.80
CA GLY A 97 -11.55 13.21 9.00
C GLY A 97 -12.18 12.36 7.89
N LEU A 98 -13.34 12.76 7.36
CA LEU A 98 -13.99 12.09 6.22
C LEU A 98 -13.20 12.28 4.92
N ILE A 99 -12.74 13.51 4.66
CA ILE A 99 -11.89 13.79 3.49
C ILE A 99 -10.60 12.97 3.56
N ALA A 100 -9.94 12.94 4.72
CA ALA A 100 -8.74 12.13 4.94
C ALA A 100 -9.01 10.63 4.71
N ALA A 101 -10.17 10.11 5.13
CA ALA A 101 -10.57 8.74 4.83
C ALA A 101 -10.67 8.48 3.33
N ILE A 102 -11.39 9.34 2.60
CA ILE A 102 -11.56 9.20 1.15
C ILE A 102 -10.20 9.23 0.43
N VAL A 103 -9.36 10.22 0.75
CA VAL A 103 -8.03 10.35 0.14
C VAL A 103 -7.16 9.14 0.49
N SER A 104 -7.23 8.61 1.72
CA SER A 104 -6.48 7.40 2.11
C SER A 104 -6.84 6.19 1.26
N TRP A 105 -8.11 6.02 0.88
CA TRP A 105 -8.55 4.93 0.01
C TRP A 105 -8.02 5.09 -1.41
N PHE A 106 -8.00 6.30 -1.94
CA PHE A 106 -7.42 6.55 -3.26
C PHE A 106 -5.91 6.26 -3.28
N THR A 107 -5.16 6.77 -2.29
CA THR A 107 -3.72 6.50 -2.19
C THR A 107 -3.42 5.02 -1.95
N PHE A 108 -4.26 4.34 -1.17
CA PHE A 108 -4.20 2.90 -0.94
C PHE A 108 -4.34 2.11 -2.24
N ILE A 109 -5.39 2.38 -3.03
CA ILE A 109 -5.66 1.67 -4.29
C ILE A 109 -4.49 1.85 -5.26
N LEU A 110 -3.95 3.06 -5.37
CA LEU A 110 -2.78 3.34 -6.21
C LEU A 110 -1.55 2.55 -5.73
N ALA A 111 -1.19 2.67 -4.45
CA ALA A 111 -0.02 1.96 -3.89
C ALA A 111 -0.14 0.44 -4.05
N PHE A 112 -1.30 -0.12 -3.70
CA PHE A 112 -1.58 -1.55 -3.79
C PHE A 112 -1.48 -2.06 -5.24
N SER A 113 -2.09 -1.34 -6.19
CA SER A 113 -2.06 -1.70 -7.60
C SER A 113 -0.63 -1.70 -8.16
N ILE A 114 0.20 -0.73 -7.74
CA ILE A 114 1.60 -0.66 -8.15
C ILE A 114 2.39 -1.83 -7.55
N PHE A 115 2.22 -2.16 -6.26
CA PHE A 115 2.91 -3.31 -5.66
C PHE A 115 2.54 -4.65 -6.33
N ILE A 116 1.24 -4.87 -6.60
CA ILE A 116 0.79 -6.09 -7.28
C ILE A 116 1.30 -6.14 -8.73
N SER A 117 1.24 -5.02 -9.45
CA SER A 117 1.80 -4.94 -10.80
C SER A 117 3.28 -5.27 -10.79
N ALA A 118 4.06 -4.66 -9.89
CA ALA A 118 5.47 -4.95 -9.70
C ALA A 118 5.74 -6.43 -9.42
N ALA A 119 4.92 -7.08 -8.59
CA ALA A 119 5.04 -8.50 -8.31
C ALA A 119 4.77 -9.36 -9.55
N VAL A 120 3.71 -9.07 -10.32
CA VAL A 120 3.33 -9.81 -11.52
C VAL A 120 4.39 -9.67 -12.62
N TRP A 121 4.92 -8.47 -12.82
CA TRP A 121 5.99 -8.25 -13.79
C TRP A 121 7.29 -8.94 -13.36
N ASN A 122 7.58 -8.98 -12.06
CA ASN A 122 8.75 -9.68 -11.53
C ASN A 122 8.54 -11.19 -11.41
N SER A 123 7.33 -11.74 -11.45
CA SER A 123 7.11 -13.20 -11.36
C SER A 123 7.20 -13.92 -12.70
N ARG A 124 7.11 -13.21 -13.82
CA ARG A 124 7.26 -13.78 -15.18
C ARG A 124 8.72 -14.04 -15.52
N HIS A 125 9.34 -15.00 -14.83
CA HIS A 125 10.74 -15.39 -15.04
C HIS A 125 10.98 -16.33 -16.24
N ARG A 126 9.95 -16.72 -17.01
CA ARG A 126 10.09 -17.70 -18.10
C ARG A 126 9.05 -17.51 -19.20
N GLN A 127 9.25 -16.56 -20.10
CA GLN A 127 8.65 -16.63 -21.44
C GLN A 127 9.76 -16.77 -22.47
N SER A 128 10.16 -18.03 -22.71
CA SER A 128 10.89 -18.41 -23.92
C SER A 128 10.03 -17.99 -25.13
N GLY A 129 10.64 -17.28 -26.08
CA GLY A 129 10.01 -16.87 -27.33
C GLY A 129 9.56 -15.40 -27.47
N GLN A 130 9.78 -14.52 -26.48
CA GLN A 130 9.62 -13.07 -26.70
C GLN A 130 10.91 -12.42 -27.18
N LYS A 131 10.87 -11.81 -28.37
CA LYS A 131 12.00 -11.09 -29.01
C LYS A 131 12.49 -9.85 -28.25
N SER A 132 11.80 -9.45 -27.18
CA SER A 132 12.15 -8.26 -26.39
C SER A 132 12.20 -8.61 -24.91
N CYS A 133 13.38 -8.47 -24.29
CA CYS A 133 13.53 -8.66 -22.85
C CYS A 133 12.86 -7.49 -22.10
N TYR A 134 11.81 -7.77 -21.35
CA TYR A 134 11.13 -6.76 -20.53
C TYR A 134 11.78 -6.66 -19.15
N VAL A 135 11.97 -5.43 -18.67
CA VAL A 135 12.57 -5.12 -17.37
C VAL A 135 11.63 -4.19 -16.63
N LEU A 136 11.48 -4.40 -15.32
CA LEU A 136 10.68 -3.54 -14.47
C LEU A 136 11.16 -2.09 -14.52
N ARG A 137 10.22 -1.16 -14.68
CA ARG A 137 10.52 0.27 -14.64
C ARG A 137 10.95 0.67 -13.22
N SER A 138 12.02 1.44 -13.15
CA SER A 138 12.70 1.83 -11.90
C SER A 138 11.93 2.70 -10.93
N ARG A 139 10.84 3.32 -11.40
CA ARG A 139 10.17 4.39 -10.67
C ARG A 139 9.02 3.90 -9.79
N ASP A 140 8.48 2.72 -10.11
CA ASP A 140 7.16 2.34 -9.63
C ASP A 140 7.19 1.88 -8.15
N LEU A 141 8.19 1.12 -7.72
CA LEU A 141 8.27 0.64 -6.33
C LEU A 141 8.53 1.75 -5.29
N PRO A 142 9.46 2.70 -5.50
CA PRO A 142 9.61 3.85 -4.61
C PRO A 142 8.34 4.71 -4.51
N GLU A 143 7.61 4.88 -5.62
CA GLU A 143 6.36 5.62 -5.65
C GLU A 143 5.29 4.94 -4.79
N ALA A 144 5.13 3.62 -4.91
CA ALA A 144 4.24 2.84 -4.06
C ALA A 144 4.62 2.90 -2.57
N ALA A 145 5.92 2.87 -2.26
CA ALA A 145 6.40 2.97 -0.88
C ALA A 145 6.01 4.32 -0.25
N ILE A 146 6.17 5.43 -0.98
CA ILE A 146 5.77 6.77 -0.52
C ILE A 146 4.25 6.85 -0.34
N LEU A 147 3.48 6.38 -1.33
CA LEU A 147 2.02 6.36 -1.25
C LEU A 147 1.52 5.49 -0.08
N SER A 148 2.23 4.43 0.27
CA SER A 148 1.90 3.59 1.44
C SER A 148 2.04 4.33 2.77
N LEU A 149 3.06 5.20 2.90
CA LEU A 149 3.21 6.08 4.08
C LEU A 149 2.11 7.13 4.13
N ILE A 150 1.81 7.77 3.00
CA ILE A 150 0.73 8.77 2.91
C ILE A 150 -0.61 8.13 3.32
N THR A 151 -0.88 6.93 2.82
CA THR A 151 -2.08 6.15 3.19
C THR A 151 -2.18 5.93 4.70
N ALA A 152 -1.09 5.48 5.34
CA ALA A 152 -1.07 5.25 6.78
C ALA A 152 -1.26 6.55 7.59
N ILE A 153 -0.60 7.65 7.19
CA ILE A 153 -0.73 8.96 7.85
C ILE A 153 -2.16 9.48 7.74
N LEU A 154 -2.78 9.40 6.56
CA LEU A 154 -4.16 9.84 6.34
C LEU A 154 -5.16 8.94 7.08
N GLY A 155 -4.93 7.63 7.11
CA GLY A 155 -5.75 6.68 7.86
C GLY A 155 -5.72 6.96 9.37
N VAL A 156 -4.53 7.21 9.94
CA VAL A 156 -4.38 7.62 11.34
C VAL A 156 -5.04 8.98 11.61
N SER A 157 -4.83 9.97 10.75
CA SER A 157 -5.41 11.31 10.90
C SER A 157 -6.93 11.29 10.85
N SER A 158 -7.50 10.48 9.94
CA SER A 158 -8.94 10.24 9.85
C SER A 158 -9.48 9.60 11.12
N TYR A 159 -8.80 8.57 11.63
CA TYR A 159 -9.19 7.89 12.85
C TYR A 159 -9.17 8.79 14.09
N VAL A 160 -8.13 9.59 14.28
CA VAL A 160 -8.08 10.57 15.39
C VAL A 160 -9.22 11.59 15.25
N SER A 161 -9.39 12.17 14.06
CA SER A 161 -10.38 13.23 13.82
C SER A 161 -11.84 12.79 13.95
N LEU A 162 -12.14 11.51 13.71
CA LEU A 162 -13.50 10.96 13.81
C LEU A 162 -13.83 10.42 15.20
N ARG A 163 -12.82 10.22 16.05
CA ARG A 163 -12.97 9.60 17.37
C ARG A 163 -12.79 10.57 18.54
N ASP A 164 -12.12 11.70 18.31
CA ASP A 164 -12.19 12.90 19.16
C ASP A 164 -13.57 13.58 19.09
#